data_AF-A0A0B4E610-F1
#
_entry.id   AF-A0A0B4E610-F1
#
_cell.length_a   1.000
_cell.length_b   1.000
_cell.length_c   1.000
_cell.angle_alpha   90.00
_cell.angle_beta   90.00
_cell.angle_gamma   90.00
#
_symmetry.space_group_name_H-M   'P 1'
#
loop_
_entity.id
_entity.type
_entity.pdbx_description
1 polymer ?
#
loop_
_entity_poly.entity_id
_entity_poly.type
_entity_poly.pdbx_seq_one_letter_code
_entity_poly.pdbx_strand_id
1 'polypeptide(L)'
;MDEPTNSLDLQKQLELCFLLKRLVKEKGIDIIAILHDVNLAARYADYIVILKEDGRLYDVGSANKVICEKMLRDVYGVIGKVYLDEEKSL
;
A
#
# COMPACT_ATOMS: atom_id res chain seq x y z
N MET A 1 7.05 -10.16 -3.40
CA MET A 1 6.03 -11.24 -3.27
C MET A 1 4.92 -10.89 -4.22
N ASP A 2 4.59 -11.77 -5.17
CA ASP A 2 3.35 -11.63 -5.94
C ASP A 2 2.19 -11.81 -4.97
N GLU A 3 1.41 -10.74 -4.80
CA GLU A 3 0.19 -10.63 -4.01
C GLU A 3 0.07 -11.67 -2.87
N PRO A 4 0.72 -11.46 -1.72
CA PRO A 4 0.70 -12.42 -0.62
C PRO A 4 -0.66 -12.51 0.10
N THR A 5 -1.70 -11.82 -0.41
CA THR A 5 -3.01 -11.64 0.20
C THR A 5 -4.14 -12.43 -0.47
N ASN A 6 -3.91 -13.02 -1.66
CA ASN A 6 -4.98 -13.54 -2.55
C ASN A 6 -5.69 -14.83 -2.07
N SER A 7 -5.58 -15.20 -0.79
CA SER A 7 -6.31 -16.32 -0.17
C SER A 7 -6.50 -16.14 1.35
N LEU A 8 -6.26 -14.93 1.88
CA LEU A 8 -6.25 -14.66 3.30
C LEU A 8 -7.40 -13.74 3.68
N ASP A 9 -8.10 -14.09 4.77
CA ASP A 9 -9.10 -13.24 5.40
C ASP A 9 -8.50 -11.86 5.74
N LEU A 10 -9.30 -10.79 5.71
CA LEU A 10 -8.85 -9.41 5.94
C LEU A 10 -8.00 -9.28 7.22
N GLN A 11 -8.37 -9.98 8.29
CA GLN A 11 -7.62 -10.01 9.55
C GLN A 11 -6.20 -10.55 9.37
N LYS A 12 -6.03 -11.62 8.61
CA LYS A 12 -4.71 -12.24 8.36
C LYS A 12 -3.86 -11.39 7.42
N GLN A 13 -4.47 -10.66 6.48
CA GLN A 13 -3.74 -9.70 5.65
C GLN A 13 -3.14 -8.56 6.49
N LEU A 14 -3.92 -8.03 7.45
CA LEU A 14 -3.46 -7.02 8.39
C LEU A 14 -2.35 -7.55 9.30
N GLU A 15 -2.51 -8.77 9.83
CA GLU A 15 -1.50 -9.42 10.66
C GLU A 15 -0.19 -9.65 9.90
N LEU A 16 -0.26 -10.13 8.65
CA LEU A 16 0.92 -10.31 7.81
C LEU A 16 1.64 -8.98 7.56
N CYS A 17 0.91 -7.92 7.16
CA CYS A 17 1.51 -6.61 6.92
C CYS A 17 2.16 -6.04 8.19
N PHE A 18 1.52 -6.25 9.35
CA PHE A 18 2.08 -5.87 10.64
C PHE A 18 3.37 -6.63 10.96
N LEU A 19 3.40 -7.95 10.76
CA LEU A 19 4.58 -8.77 10.98
C LEU A 19 5.74 -8.35 10.05
N LEU A 20 5.45 -8.09 8.78
CA LEU A 20 6.45 -7.61 7.82
C LEU A 20 7.04 -6.27 8.27
N LYS A 21 6.19 -5.32 8.68
CA LYS A 21 6.65 -4.01 9.18
C LYS A 21 7.50 -4.14 10.45
N ARG A 22 7.13 -5.05 11.36
CA ARG A 22 7.92 -5.34 12.55
C ARG A 22 9.27 -5.94 12.19
N LEU A 23 9.30 -6.88 11.24
CA LEU A 23 10.53 -7.52 10.77
C LEU A 23 11.51 -6.53 10.13
N VAL A 24 11.01 -5.59 9.31
CA VAL A 24 11.79 -4.48 8.75
C VAL A 24 12.48 -3.70 9.88
N LYS A 25 11.73 -3.31 10.92
CA LYS A 25 12.24 -2.54 12.05
C LYS A 25 13.23 -3.33 12.90
N GLU A 26 12.95 -4.60 13.18
CA GLU A 26 13.78 -5.46 14.03
C GLU A 26 15.09 -5.87 13.35
N LYS A 27 15.06 -6.13 12.04
CA LYS A 27 16.23 -6.64 11.30
C LYS A 27 16.95 -5.60 10.45
N GLY A 28 16.41 -4.40 10.31
CA GLY A 28 16.98 -3.35 9.47
C GLY A 28 17.04 -3.74 7.99
N ILE A 29 16.05 -4.49 7.51
CA ILE A 29 15.95 -4.95 6.12
C ILE A 29 14.83 -4.22 5.39
N ASP A 30 14.99 -4.03 4.08
CA ASP A 30 13.92 -3.50 3.23
C ASP A 30 13.06 -4.63 2.66
N ILE A 31 11.74 -4.43 2.63
CA ILE A 31 10.78 -5.38 2.06
C ILE A 31 10.01 -4.70 0.93
N ILE A 32 9.99 -5.35 -0.24
CA ILE A 32 9.16 -4.96 -1.38
C ILE A 32 7.99 -5.95 -1.50
N ALA A 33 6.78 -5.43 -1.33
CA ALA A 33 5.54 -6.18 -1.45
C ALA A 33 4.67 -5.59 -2.57
N ILE A 34 4.00 -6.46 -3.31
CA ILE A 34 3.00 -6.07 -4.32
C ILE A 34 1.64 -6.20 -3.63
N LEU A 35 0.91 -5.09 -3.53
CA LEU A 35 -0.39 -4.99 -2.87
C LEU A 35 -1.43 -4.53 -3.88
N HIS A 36 -2.59 -5.20 -3.91
CA HIS A 36 -3.72 -4.78 -4.74
C HIS A 36 -4.72 -3.90 -3.96
N ASP A 37 -4.64 -3.89 -2.63
CA ASP A 37 -5.46 -3.02 -1.77
C ASP A 37 -4.71 -1.71 -1.43
N VAL A 38 -5.25 -0.60 -1.93
CA VAL A 38 -4.72 0.75 -1.71
C VAL A 38 -4.73 1.17 -0.24
N ASN A 39 -5.67 0.69 0.57
CA ASN A 39 -5.75 1.03 2.00
C ASN A 39 -4.65 0.32 2.79
N LEU A 40 -4.35 -0.94 2.45
CA LEU A 40 -3.22 -1.65 3.04
C LEU A 40 -1.89 -0.98 2.67
N ALA A 41 -1.74 -0.60 1.40
CA ALA A 41 -0.56 0.14 0.95
C ALA A 41 -0.43 1.48 1.69
N ALA A 42 -1.52 2.25 1.83
CA ALA A 42 -1.53 3.52 2.56
C ALA A 42 -1.11 3.40 4.03
N ARG A 43 -1.52 2.29 4.67
CA ARG A 43 -1.31 2.06 6.10
C ARG A 43 0.10 1.55 6.42
N TYR A 44 0.60 0.58 5.64
CA TYR A 44 1.80 -0.16 5.99
C TYR A 44 3.04 0.25 5.21
N ALA A 45 2.90 0.77 3.98
CA ALA A 45 4.04 1.15 3.16
C ALA A 45 4.57 2.54 3.52
N ASP A 46 5.89 2.64 3.68
CA ASP A 46 6.57 3.93 3.82
C ASP A 46 6.74 4.63 2.46
N TYR A 47 6.92 3.82 1.41
CA TYR A 47 7.12 4.26 0.03
C TYR A 47 6.28 3.41 -0.93
N ILE A 48 5.67 4.04 -1.93
CA ILE A 48 4.76 3.40 -2.89
C ILE A 48 5.22 3.72 -4.30
N VAL A 49 5.19 2.70 -5.15
CA VAL A 49 5.33 2.78 -6.61
C VAL A 49 4.00 2.37 -7.21
N ILE A 50 3.36 3.26 -7.98
CA ILE A 50 2.13 2.93 -8.69
C ILE A 50 2.44 2.73 -10.17
N LEU A 51 1.98 1.61 -10.71
CA LEU A 51 2.04 1.29 -12.12
C LEU A 51 0.62 1.36 -12.71
N LYS A 52 0.51 1.81 -13.96
CA LYS A 52 -0.69 1.68 -14.77
C LYS A 52 -0.83 0.25 -15.31
N GLU A 53 -2.00 -0.08 -15.82
CA GLU A 53 -2.29 -1.38 -16.46
C GLU A 53 -1.34 -1.70 -17.63
N ASP A 54 -0.85 -0.67 -18.33
CA ASP A 54 0.16 -0.81 -19.39
C ASP A 54 1.60 -0.99 -18.88
N GLY A 55 1.78 -1.17 -17.57
CA GLY A 55 3.06 -1.34 -16.90
C GLY A 55 3.88 -0.05 -16.75
N ARG A 56 3.36 1.11 -17.18
CA ARG A 56 4.08 2.38 -17.04
C ARG A 56 4.01 2.91 -15.63
N LEU A 57 5.10 3.52 -15.18
CA LEU A 57 5.12 4.26 -13.92
C LEU A 57 4.11 5.39 -13.96
N TYR A 58 3.19 5.40 -13.00
CA TYR A 58 2.26 6.51 -12.77
C TYR A 58 2.90 7.54 -11.84
N ASP A 59 3.32 7.11 -10.66
CA ASP A 59 3.93 7.97 -9.64
C ASP A 59 4.70 7.13 -8.60
N VAL A 60 5.61 7.77 -7.88
CA VAL A 60 6.46 7.14 -6.87
C VAL A 60 6.78 8.12 -5.74
N GLY A 61 6.63 7.68 -4.49
CA GLY A 61 6.82 8.55 -3.34
C GLY A 61 6.28 7.98 -2.04
N SER A 62 6.20 8.82 -1.01
CA SER A 62 5.55 8.45 0.24
C SER A 62 4.05 8.21 0.02
N ALA A 63 3.48 7.27 0.78
CA ALA A 63 2.09 6.85 0.61
C ALA A 63 1.08 8.02 0.64
N ASN A 64 1.30 8.99 1.54
CA ASN A 64 0.45 10.19 1.68
C ASN A 64 0.54 11.20 0.52
N LYS A 65 1.59 11.12 -0.31
CA LYS A 65 1.76 12.00 -1.47
C LYS A 65 1.18 11.35 -2.73
N VAL A 66 1.39 10.04 -2.87
CA VAL A 66 1.01 9.27 -4.05
C VAL A 66 -0.49 8.92 -4.04
N ILE A 67 -1.03 8.56 -2.88
CA ILE A 67 -2.43 8.17 -2.76
C ILE A 67 -3.30 9.43 -2.63
N CYS A 68 -4.01 9.75 -3.71
CA CYS A 68 -4.94 10.87 -3.79
C CYS A 68 -6.15 10.54 -4.68
N GLU A 69 -7.19 11.36 -4.62
CA GLU A 69 -8.42 11.16 -5.41
C GLU A 69 -8.16 11.12 -6.92
N LYS A 70 -7.18 11.90 -7.40
CA LYS A 70 -6.76 11.87 -8.81
C LYS A 70 -6.16 10.52 -9.18
N MET A 71 -5.29 9.96 -8.33
CA MET A 71 -4.69 8.65 -8.56
C MET A 71 -5.76 7.55 -8.62
N LEU A 72 -6.75 7.56 -7.72
CA LEU A 72 -7.86 6.60 -7.74
C LEU A 72 -8.63 6.63 -9.08
N ARG A 73 -8.84 7.83 -9.63
CA ARG A 73 -9.48 7.99 -10.93
C ARG A 73 -8.59 7.53 -12.08
N ASP A 74 -7.34 7.96 -12.10
CA ASP A 74 -6.44 7.77 -13.24
C ASP A 74 -5.90 6.34 -13.35
N VAL A 75 -5.83 5.61 -12.23
CA VAL A 75 -5.27 4.25 -12.15
C VAL A 75 -6.35 3.18 -11.95
N TYR A 76 -7.32 3.43 -11.06
CA TYR A 76 -8.37 2.46 -10.74
C TYR A 76 -9.71 2.76 -11.43
N GLY A 77 -9.86 3.92 -12.07
CA GLY A 77 -11.13 4.31 -12.70
C GLY A 77 -12.25 4.63 -11.71
N VAL A 78 -11.93 4.81 -10.42
CA VAL A 78 -12.92 5.00 -9.35
C VAL A 78 -12.96 6.46 -8.90
N ILE A 79 -14.16 6.97 -8.65
CA ILE A 79 -14.38 8.27 -8.00
C ILE A 79 -14.63 8.01 -6.52
N GLY A 80 -13.74 8.49 -5.67
CA GLY A 80 -13.83 8.36 -4.22
C GLY A 80 -13.19 9.54 -3.51
N LYS A 81 -13.31 9.55 -2.18
CA LYS A 81 -12.65 10.53 -1.31
C LYS A 81 -11.51 9.85 -0.56
N VAL A 82 -10.41 10.57 -0.40
CA VAL A 82 -9.26 10.10 0.38
C VAL A 82 -9.20 10.90 1.67
N TYR A 83 -9.23 10.18 2.79
CA TYR A 83 -9.05 10.76 4.12
C TYR A 83 -7.74 10.23 4.71
N LEU A 84 -6.94 11.13 5.27
CA LEU A 84 -5.78 10.76 6.05
C LEU A 84 -6.24 10.47 7.46
N ASP A 85 -5.95 9.24 7.91
CA ASP A 85 -6.13 8.86 9.29
C ASP A 85 -4.92 9.36 10.10
N GLU A 86 -5.14 10.28 11.04
CA GLU A 86 -4.10 10.82 11.91
C GLU A 86 -3.65 9.80 12.97
N GLU A 87 -4.43 8.74 13.19
CA GLU A 87 -4.01 7.57 13.97
C GLU A 87 -3.10 6.65 13.15
N LYS A 88 -1.95 7.16 12.71
CA LYS A 88 -0.79 6.28 12.47
C LYS A 88 -0.20 5.78 13.79
N SER A 89 -1.06 5.42 14.75
CA SER A 89 -0.69 4.86 16.04
C SER A 89 -0.28 3.41 15.83
N LEU A 90 1.02 3.22 15.61
CA LEU A 90 1.74 1.99 15.91
C LEU A 90 2.62 2.22 17.13
#